data_AF-A0A8F5VSS4-F1
#
_entry.id   AF-A0A8F5VSS4-F1
#
_cell.length_a   1.000
_cell.length_b   1.000
_cell.length_c   1.000
_cell.angle_alpha   90.00
_cell.angle_beta   90.00
_cell.angle_gamma   90.00
#
_symmetry.space_group_name_H-M   'P 1'
#
loop_
_entity.id
_entity.type
_entity.pdbx_description
1 polymer ?
#
loop_
_entity_poly.entity_id
_entity_poly.type
_entity_poly.pdbx_seq_one_letter_code
_entity_poly.pdbx_strand_id
1 'polypeptide(L)'
;SDVEFFALNTDGQALSKSKVQNILQIGTNLTKGLGAGANPEIGKRAATEDRAKIEQLLEGADMVFITAGMGGGTGTGGAPVVAEVAKEMGILTVAVVTKPFPFEGPRRMKAAEQGIDELTKHVDSIITVPNEKLLSVLGKGASLIDAFNAANDVLGNAVKGVSELITKPGLINVDFADVRAVMTDMGLAMMGMGEATGENRAREAAEAAISSPLLEDINLDGAKGVIVNI
;
A
#
# COMPACT_ATOMS: atom_id res chain seq x y z
N SER A 1 6.12 10.87 -16.97
CA SER A 1 6.14 10.13 -15.71
C SER A 1 4.97 9.19 -15.78
N ASP A 2 5.19 7.89 -15.65
CA ASP A 2 4.11 6.89 -15.84
C ASP A 2 3.11 6.86 -14.68
N VAL A 3 3.51 7.43 -13.53
CA VAL A 3 2.70 7.62 -12.33
C VAL A 3 3.00 8.97 -11.70
N GLU A 4 2.01 9.54 -11.00
CA GLU A 4 2.16 10.74 -10.19
C GLU A 4 2.16 10.39 -8.70
N PHE A 5 3.06 11.00 -7.94
CA PHE A 5 3.22 10.72 -6.51
C PHE A 5 2.64 11.85 -5.68
N PHE A 6 1.95 11.47 -4.60
CA PHE A 6 1.38 12.39 -3.62
C PHE A 6 1.79 11.98 -2.21
N ALA A 7 2.07 12.96 -1.35
CA ALA A 7 2.33 12.72 0.07
C ALA A 7 1.29 13.46 0.93
N LEU A 8 0.48 12.69 1.65
CA LEU A 8 -0.53 13.19 2.57
C LEU A 8 -0.09 12.94 4.01
N ASN A 9 -0.08 13.97 4.86
CA ASN A 9 0.21 13.79 6.28
C ASN A 9 -0.41 14.89 7.16
N THR A 10 -0.63 14.58 8.43
CA THR A 10 -0.97 15.59 9.45
C THR A 10 0.26 16.28 10.01
N ASP A 11 1.43 15.64 9.94
CA ASP A 11 2.72 16.19 10.39
C ASP A 11 3.39 17.02 9.28
N GLY A 12 3.47 18.33 9.49
CA GLY A 12 4.09 19.25 8.53
C GLY A 12 5.61 19.12 8.43
N GLN A 13 6.28 18.70 9.51
CA GLN A 13 7.74 18.48 9.51
C GLN A 13 8.11 17.21 8.75
N ALA A 14 7.25 16.20 8.78
CA ALA A 14 7.41 15.01 7.95
C ALA A 14 7.26 15.36 6.46
N LEU A 15 6.24 16.17 6.11
CA LEU A 15 6.01 16.59 4.73
C LEU A 15 7.14 17.45 4.18
N SER A 16 7.72 18.35 4.97
CA SER A 16 8.85 19.19 4.51
C SER A 16 10.11 18.41 4.16
N LYS A 17 10.23 17.16 4.64
CA LYS A 17 11.34 16.24 4.31
C LYS A 17 11.01 15.33 3.12
N SER A 18 9.78 15.35 2.64
CA SER A 18 9.36 14.55 1.49
C SER A 18 10.08 15.01 0.23
N LYS A 19 10.44 14.05 -0.63
CA LYS A 19 10.96 14.34 -1.98
C LYS A 19 9.84 14.46 -3.01
N VAL A 20 8.60 14.17 -2.62
CA VAL A 20 7.41 14.26 -3.46
C VAL A 20 7.03 15.73 -3.65
N GLN A 21 6.73 16.12 -4.89
CA GLN A 21 6.35 17.50 -5.21
C GLN A 21 4.93 17.82 -4.75
N ASN A 22 3.99 16.90 -4.99
CA ASN A 22 2.60 17.09 -4.61
C ASN A 22 2.39 16.66 -3.15
N ILE A 23 2.42 17.63 -2.25
CA ILE A 23 2.20 17.41 -0.82
C ILE A 23 0.88 18.02 -0.39
N LEU A 24 0.14 17.30 0.45
CA LEU A 24 -1.09 17.80 1.06
C LEU A 24 -1.02 17.59 2.57
N GLN A 25 -0.93 18.69 3.30
CA GLN A 25 -1.06 18.66 4.74
C GLN A 25 -2.53 18.68 5.15
N ILE A 26 -2.96 17.66 5.89
CA ILE A 26 -4.36 17.49 6.32
C ILE A 26 -4.56 17.75 7.81
N GLY A 27 -5.78 18.15 8.20
CA GLY A 27 -6.18 18.41 9.58
C GLY A 27 -5.36 19.49 10.25
N THR A 28 -5.05 20.57 9.53
CA THR A 28 -4.23 21.68 10.04
C THR A 28 -4.91 22.37 11.23
N ASN A 29 -6.25 22.50 11.24
CA ASN A 29 -6.95 23.08 12.38
C ASN A 29 -6.95 22.15 13.59
N LEU A 30 -7.09 20.84 13.36
CA LEU A 30 -7.16 19.83 14.41
C LEU A 30 -5.79 19.56 15.07
N THR A 31 -4.75 19.39 14.26
CA THR A 31 -3.43 18.91 14.71
C THR A 31 -2.40 20.01 14.86
N LYS A 32 -2.67 21.20 14.32
CA LYS A 32 -1.70 22.32 14.22
C LYS A 32 -0.38 21.90 13.54
N GLY A 33 -0.45 20.88 12.68
CA GLY A 33 0.70 20.34 11.97
C GLY A 33 1.63 19.44 12.78
N LEU A 34 1.21 19.00 13.97
CA LEU A 34 2.02 18.19 14.90
C LEU A 34 1.78 16.67 14.78
N GLY A 35 0.95 16.26 13.82
CA GLY A 35 0.62 14.85 13.63
C GLY A 35 -0.59 14.37 14.45
N ALA A 36 -1.04 13.15 14.16
CA ALA A 36 -2.21 12.54 14.79
C ALA A 36 -1.93 11.83 16.13
N GLY A 37 -0.70 11.88 16.66
CA GLY A 37 -0.37 11.32 17.98
C GLY A 37 -0.66 9.82 18.16
N ALA A 38 -0.48 9.02 17.11
CA ALA A 38 -0.84 7.60 17.07
C ALA A 38 -2.34 7.29 17.37
N ASN A 39 -3.22 8.27 17.19
CA ASN A 39 -4.66 8.12 17.33
C ASN A 39 -5.35 8.07 15.95
N PRO A 40 -5.87 6.90 15.52
CA PRO A 40 -6.58 6.77 14.24
C PRO A 40 -7.76 7.73 14.08
N GLU A 41 -8.49 8.02 15.17
CA GLU A 41 -9.65 8.92 15.10
C GLU A 41 -9.25 10.35 14.73
N ILE A 42 -8.06 10.80 15.17
CA ILE A 42 -7.52 12.11 14.77
C ILE A 42 -7.15 12.07 13.28
N GLY A 43 -6.55 10.98 12.81
CA GLY A 43 -6.22 10.80 11.38
C GLY A 43 -7.47 10.83 10.50
N LYS A 44 -8.54 10.13 10.91
CA LYS A 44 -9.82 10.11 10.21
C LYS A 44 -10.45 11.50 10.13
N ARG A 45 -10.55 12.19 11.26
CA ARG A 45 -11.10 13.55 11.33
C ARG A 45 -10.27 14.55 10.51
N ALA A 46 -8.94 14.42 10.54
CA ALA A 46 -8.05 15.26 9.74
C ALA A 46 -8.28 15.07 8.24
N ALA A 47 -8.40 13.83 7.75
CA ALA A 47 -8.70 13.57 6.35
C ALA A 47 -10.11 14.03 5.97
N THR A 48 -11.09 13.88 6.87
CA THR A 48 -12.47 14.33 6.65
C THR A 48 -12.56 15.85 6.58
N GLU A 49 -11.81 16.58 7.42
CA GLU A 49 -11.73 18.05 7.41
C GLU A 49 -11.29 18.57 6.03
N ASP A 50 -10.36 17.87 5.39
CA ASP A 50 -9.79 18.23 4.10
C ASP A 50 -10.32 17.38 2.92
N ARG A 51 -11.52 16.78 3.06
CA ARG A 51 -12.11 15.89 2.03
C ARG A 51 -12.15 16.52 0.64
N ALA A 52 -12.57 17.79 0.54
CA ALA A 52 -12.63 18.50 -0.74
C ALA A 52 -11.23 18.68 -1.40
N LYS A 53 -10.17 18.80 -0.59
CA LYS A 53 -8.79 18.88 -1.11
C LYS A 53 -8.31 17.51 -1.60
N ILE A 54 -8.73 16.44 -0.91
CA ILE A 54 -8.45 15.05 -1.33
C ILE A 54 -9.17 14.76 -2.66
N GLU A 55 -10.43 15.16 -2.80
CA GLU A 55 -11.18 15.03 -4.05
C GLU A 55 -10.48 15.75 -5.20
N GLN A 56 -10.10 17.02 -5.01
CA GLN A 56 -9.35 17.78 -6.00
C GLN A 56 -8.01 17.13 -6.38
N LEU A 57 -7.33 16.51 -5.41
CA LEU A 57 -6.06 15.82 -5.64
C LEU A 57 -6.21 14.57 -6.51
N LEU A 58 -7.39 13.93 -6.46
CA LEU A 58 -7.69 12.69 -7.19
C LEU A 58 -8.34 12.95 -8.56
N GLU A 59 -8.65 14.20 -8.89
CA GLU A 59 -9.30 14.55 -10.16
C GLU A 59 -8.48 14.07 -11.38
N GLY A 60 -9.17 13.37 -12.29
CA GLY A 60 -8.57 12.87 -13.53
C GLY A 60 -7.78 11.57 -13.40
N ALA A 61 -7.70 10.96 -12.22
CA ALA A 61 -7.07 9.66 -12.06
C ALA A 61 -8.02 8.51 -12.48
N ASP A 62 -7.53 7.60 -13.33
CA ASP A 62 -8.25 6.35 -13.65
C ASP A 62 -8.06 5.28 -12.56
N MET A 63 -6.92 5.34 -11.87
CA MET A 63 -6.51 4.40 -10.83
C MET A 63 -5.70 5.11 -9.75
N VAL A 64 -5.90 4.71 -8.49
CA VAL A 64 -5.12 5.21 -7.36
C VAL A 64 -4.54 4.06 -6.52
N PHE A 65 -3.27 4.21 -6.15
CA PHE A 65 -2.62 3.36 -5.14
C PHE A 65 -2.53 4.11 -3.82
N ILE A 66 -3.12 3.55 -2.77
CA ILE A 66 -3.07 4.10 -1.41
C ILE A 66 -2.08 3.28 -0.61
N THR A 67 -0.93 3.87 -0.27
CA THR A 67 0.09 3.23 0.56
C THR A 67 0.13 3.81 1.96
N ALA A 68 0.09 2.95 2.97
CA ALA A 68 0.11 3.37 4.37
C ALA A 68 0.72 2.31 5.30
N GLY A 69 1.45 2.78 6.31
CA GLY A 69 1.80 1.98 7.48
C GLY A 69 0.65 1.97 8.49
N MET A 70 0.09 0.80 8.77
CA MET A 70 -1.05 0.64 9.65
C MET A 70 -0.60 0.51 11.11
N GLY A 71 -1.47 0.95 12.03
CA GLY A 71 -1.20 0.97 13.47
C GLY A 71 -0.78 2.33 14.02
N GLY A 72 -0.48 3.30 13.14
CA GLY A 72 -0.30 4.71 13.48
C GLY A 72 -1.63 5.48 13.58
N GLY A 73 -1.55 6.82 13.58
CA GLY A 73 -2.73 7.69 13.58
C GLY A 73 -3.18 8.09 12.18
N THR A 74 -2.32 8.79 11.45
CA THR A 74 -2.65 9.35 10.13
C THR A 74 -2.97 8.28 9.09
N GLY A 75 -2.09 7.28 8.90
CA GLY A 75 -2.30 6.21 7.92
C GLY A 75 -3.55 5.40 8.23
N THR A 76 -3.62 4.85 9.45
CA THR A 76 -4.74 4.00 9.89
C THR A 76 -6.12 4.67 9.78
N GLY A 77 -6.23 5.95 10.13
CA GLY A 77 -7.51 6.66 10.11
C GLY A 77 -7.80 7.43 8.84
N GLY A 78 -6.77 7.96 8.19
CA GLY A 78 -6.90 8.80 7.00
C GLY A 78 -6.97 8.00 5.70
N ALA A 79 -6.27 6.87 5.58
CA ALA A 79 -6.28 6.07 4.36
C ALA A 79 -7.69 5.58 3.97
N PRO A 80 -8.56 5.12 4.90
CA PRO A 80 -9.94 4.78 4.55
C PRO A 80 -10.74 5.94 3.97
N VAL A 81 -10.53 7.17 4.45
CA VAL A 81 -11.22 8.36 3.94
C VAL A 81 -10.76 8.70 2.53
N VAL A 82 -9.45 8.59 2.26
CA VAL A 82 -8.91 8.78 0.90
C VAL A 82 -9.47 7.73 -0.06
N ALA A 83 -9.55 6.47 0.39
CA ALA A 83 -10.12 5.38 -0.41
C ALA A 83 -11.61 5.59 -0.70
N GLU A 84 -12.37 6.02 0.31
CA GLU A 84 -13.80 6.33 0.17
C GLU A 84 -14.03 7.40 -0.90
N VAL A 85 -13.28 8.51 -0.86
CA VAL A 85 -13.37 9.57 -1.87
C VAL A 85 -13.02 9.04 -3.27
N ALA A 86 -11.93 8.29 -3.40
CA ALA A 86 -11.53 7.72 -4.68
C ALA A 86 -12.61 6.79 -5.27
N LYS A 87 -13.21 5.94 -4.44
CA LYS A 87 -14.26 5.01 -4.85
C LYS A 87 -15.56 5.73 -5.23
N GLU A 88 -15.93 6.79 -4.51
CA GLU A 88 -17.06 7.66 -4.87
C GLU A 88 -16.86 8.36 -6.24
N MET A 89 -15.61 8.68 -6.58
CA MET A 89 -15.23 9.24 -7.88
C MET A 89 -15.16 8.19 -9.00
N GLY A 90 -15.37 6.89 -8.70
CA GLY A 90 -15.32 5.81 -9.67
C GLY A 90 -13.91 5.37 -10.09
N ILE A 91 -12.89 5.76 -9.31
CA ILE A 91 -11.48 5.47 -9.54
C ILE A 91 -11.18 4.04 -9.07
N LEU A 92 -10.45 3.25 -9.87
CA LEU A 92 -9.97 1.94 -9.43
C LEU A 92 -9.01 2.11 -8.25
N THR A 93 -9.42 1.68 -7.06
CA THR A 93 -8.78 2.01 -5.80
C THR A 93 -8.10 0.78 -5.20
N VAL A 94 -6.76 0.79 -5.19
CA VAL A 94 -5.95 -0.32 -4.66
C VAL A 94 -5.17 0.16 -3.44
N ALA A 95 -5.31 -0.52 -2.30
CA ALA A 95 -4.51 -0.26 -1.12
C ALA A 95 -3.32 -1.22 -1.02
N VAL A 96 -2.16 -0.71 -0.65
CA VAL A 96 -0.96 -1.50 -0.34
C VAL A 96 -0.44 -1.06 1.04
N VAL A 97 -0.69 -1.87 2.06
CA VAL A 97 -0.50 -1.47 3.45
C VAL A 97 0.37 -2.44 4.24
N THR A 98 1.13 -1.92 5.20
CA THR A 98 1.93 -2.76 6.11
C THR A 98 1.25 -2.93 7.46
N LYS A 99 1.31 -4.14 8.00
CA LYS A 99 1.03 -4.40 9.43
C LYS A 99 2.30 -4.15 10.24
N PRO A 100 2.20 -3.62 11.47
CA PRO A 100 3.37 -3.29 12.29
C PRO A 100 4.17 -4.54 12.66
N PHE A 101 5.44 -4.36 13.01
CA PHE A 101 6.25 -5.44 13.57
C PHE A 101 5.75 -5.85 14.96
N PRO A 102 5.93 -7.12 15.38
CA PRO A 102 5.54 -7.56 16.72
C PRO A 102 6.15 -6.73 17.86
N PHE A 103 7.39 -6.25 17.69
CA PHE A 103 8.09 -5.42 18.68
C PHE A 103 7.50 -4.01 18.84
N GLU A 104 6.69 -3.53 17.90
CA GLU A 104 6.02 -2.22 18.00
C GLU A 104 4.84 -2.23 18.98
N GLY A 105 4.44 -3.41 19.43
CA GLY A 105 3.51 -3.63 20.52
C GLY A 105 2.06 -3.91 20.07
N PRO A 106 1.28 -4.61 20.92
CA PRO A 106 -0.04 -5.13 20.57
C PRO A 106 -1.07 -4.02 20.30
N ARG A 107 -0.89 -2.84 20.90
CA ARG A 107 -1.79 -1.70 20.67
C ARG A 107 -1.73 -1.22 19.21
N ARG A 108 -0.54 -1.18 18.60
CA ARG A 108 -0.37 -0.81 17.20
C ARG A 108 -0.96 -1.89 16.28
N MET A 109 -0.72 -3.17 16.58
CA MET A 109 -1.30 -4.27 15.79
C MET A 109 -2.84 -4.21 15.79
N LYS A 110 -3.47 -4.05 16.96
CA LYS A 110 -4.93 -3.94 17.06
C LYS A 110 -5.48 -2.75 16.27
N ALA A 111 -4.81 -1.58 16.35
CA ALA A 111 -5.20 -0.43 15.56
C ALA A 111 -5.03 -0.68 14.05
N ALA A 112 -3.97 -1.40 13.66
CA ALA A 112 -3.73 -1.77 12.28
C ALA A 112 -4.84 -2.67 11.72
N GLU A 113 -5.22 -3.71 12.45
CA GLU A 113 -6.32 -4.61 12.07
C GLU A 113 -7.63 -3.85 11.88
N GLN A 114 -8.00 -2.99 12.85
CA GLN A 114 -9.21 -2.17 12.75
C GLN A 114 -9.18 -1.21 11.57
N GLY A 115 -8.03 -0.60 11.28
CA GLY A 115 -7.88 0.29 10.13
C GLY A 115 -7.93 -0.46 8.80
N ILE A 116 -7.38 -1.67 8.73
CA ILE A 116 -7.43 -2.53 7.54
C ILE A 116 -8.88 -2.97 7.28
N ASP A 117 -9.61 -3.37 8.32
CA ASP A 117 -11.03 -3.76 8.21
C ASP A 117 -11.89 -2.60 7.68
N GLU A 118 -11.61 -1.38 8.15
CA GLU A 118 -12.30 -0.18 7.65
C GLU A 118 -11.89 0.15 6.22
N LEU A 119 -10.59 0.13 5.91
CA LEU A 119 -10.07 0.42 4.56
C LEU A 119 -10.62 -0.55 3.52
N THR A 120 -10.75 -1.84 3.87
CA THR A 120 -11.24 -2.90 2.98
C THR A 120 -12.64 -2.61 2.45
N LYS A 121 -13.47 -1.86 3.18
CA LYS A 121 -14.83 -1.48 2.74
C LYS A 121 -14.82 -0.48 1.59
N HIS A 122 -13.73 0.27 1.44
CA HIS A 122 -13.63 1.45 0.58
C HIS A 122 -12.64 1.28 -0.57
N VAL A 123 -12.08 0.09 -0.76
CA VAL A 123 -11.15 -0.24 -1.84
C VAL A 123 -11.71 -1.34 -2.73
N ASP A 124 -11.14 -1.51 -3.91
CA ASP A 124 -11.43 -2.63 -4.79
C ASP A 124 -10.57 -3.84 -4.45
N SER A 125 -9.30 -3.57 -4.12
CA SER A 125 -8.32 -4.58 -3.71
C SER A 125 -7.38 -4.03 -2.62
N ILE A 126 -7.01 -4.88 -1.67
CA ILE A 126 -6.06 -4.55 -0.61
C ILE A 126 -4.94 -5.58 -0.51
N ILE A 127 -3.71 -5.13 -0.70
CA ILE A 127 -2.49 -5.91 -0.51
C ILE A 127 -1.97 -5.62 0.90
N THR A 128 -1.95 -6.64 1.74
CA THR A 128 -1.45 -6.51 3.12
C THR A 128 -0.08 -7.15 3.25
N VAL A 129 0.89 -6.37 3.73
CA VAL A 129 2.27 -6.80 3.96
C VAL A 129 2.48 -6.99 5.47
N PRO A 130 2.56 -8.24 5.97
CA PRO A 130 2.88 -8.50 7.37
C PRO A 130 4.37 -8.30 7.63
N ASN A 131 4.74 -7.20 8.29
CA ASN A 131 6.17 -6.89 8.56
C ASN A 131 6.89 -7.99 9.36
N GLU A 132 6.17 -8.79 10.14
CA GLU A 132 6.72 -9.98 10.81
C GLU A 132 7.40 -10.94 9.84
N LYS A 133 6.81 -11.17 8.66
CA LYS A 133 7.36 -12.09 7.66
C LYS A 133 8.68 -11.58 7.07
N LEU A 134 8.91 -10.27 7.07
CA LEU A 134 10.17 -9.68 6.60
C LEU A 134 11.35 -10.01 7.51
N LEU A 135 11.10 -10.25 8.81
CA LEU A 135 12.15 -10.63 9.76
C LEU A 135 12.74 -12.01 9.44
N SER A 136 11.95 -12.90 8.84
CA SER A 136 12.43 -14.22 8.41
C SER A 136 13.45 -14.11 7.27
N VAL A 137 13.28 -13.12 6.38
CA VAL A 137 14.14 -12.87 5.22
C VAL A 137 15.44 -12.18 5.61
N LEU A 138 15.37 -11.23 6.56
CA LEU A 138 16.52 -10.39 6.94
C LEU A 138 17.53 -11.10 7.86
N GLY A 139 17.13 -12.19 8.51
CA GLY A 139 18.01 -13.02 9.33
C GLY A 139 18.39 -12.43 10.71
N LYS A 140 19.15 -13.22 11.48
CA LYS A 140 19.57 -12.88 12.85
C LYS A 140 20.73 -11.87 12.82
N GLY A 141 20.41 -10.58 12.80
CA GLY A 141 21.40 -9.50 12.78
C GLY A 141 20.90 -8.20 12.14
N ALA A 142 19.74 -8.25 11.49
CA ALA A 142 19.10 -7.10 10.89
C ALA A 142 18.84 -5.99 11.91
N SER A 143 19.19 -4.76 11.54
CA SER A 143 18.83 -3.59 12.34
C SER A 143 17.36 -3.23 12.14
N LEU A 144 16.83 -2.39 13.02
CA LEU A 144 15.50 -1.83 12.87
C LEU A 144 15.34 -1.05 11.56
N ILE A 145 16.41 -0.38 11.11
CA ILE A 145 16.42 0.39 9.85
C ILE A 145 16.30 -0.55 8.65
N ASP A 146 17.03 -1.67 8.66
CA ASP A 146 16.97 -2.67 7.58
C ASP A 146 15.56 -3.25 7.45
N ALA A 147 14.90 -3.49 8.58
CA ALA A 147 13.53 -3.99 8.62
C ALA A 147 12.54 -3.01 7.98
N PHE A 148 12.62 -1.71 8.31
CA PHE A 148 11.77 -0.71 7.69
C PHE A 148 12.08 -0.50 6.21
N ASN A 149 13.35 -0.58 5.81
CA ASN A 149 13.73 -0.49 4.39
C ASN A 149 13.15 -1.67 3.60
N ALA A 150 13.23 -2.89 4.12
CA ALA A 150 12.62 -4.05 3.46
C ALA A 150 11.10 -3.89 3.30
N ALA A 151 10.41 -3.32 4.30
CA ALA A 151 8.98 -3.02 4.17
C ALA A 151 8.69 -1.99 3.08
N ASN A 152 9.51 -0.94 2.99
CA ASN A 152 9.41 0.08 1.93
C ASN A 152 9.67 -0.50 0.54
N ASP A 153 10.66 -1.39 0.42
CA ASP A 153 10.98 -2.06 -0.84
C ASP A 153 9.81 -2.92 -1.30
N VAL A 154 9.19 -3.69 -0.39
CA VAL A 154 8.00 -4.50 -0.71
C VAL A 154 6.82 -3.62 -1.15
N LEU A 155 6.55 -2.51 -0.45
CA LEU A 155 5.50 -1.55 -0.83
C LEU A 155 5.76 -0.94 -2.22
N GLY A 156 6.99 -0.47 -2.45
CA GLY A 156 7.39 0.11 -3.72
C GLY A 156 7.30 -0.90 -4.87
N ASN A 157 7.75 -2.12 -4.63
CA ASN A 157 7.70 -3.22 -5.58
C ASN A 157 6.26 -3.63 -5.92
N ALA A 158 5.34 -3.61 -4.95
CA ALA A 158 3.93 -3.90 -5.21
C ALA A 158 3.27 -2.86 -6.12
N VAL A 159 3.47 -1.58 -5.83
CA VAL A 159 2.93 -0.49 -6.67
C VAL A 159 3.60 -0.50 -8.05
N LYS A 160 4.92 -0.66 -8.10
CA LYS A 160 5.68 -0.74 -9.35
C LYS A 160 5.23 -1.93 -10.21
N GLY A 161 5.05 -3.10 -9.60
CA GLY A 161 4.64 -4.32 -10.29
C GLY A 161 3.31 -4.17 -11.03
N VAL A 162 2.32 -3.53 -10.42
CA VAL A 162 1.02 -3.31 -11.05
C VAL A 162 1.05 -2.12 -12.03
N SER A 163 1.72 -1.02 -11.68
CA SER A 163 1.78 0.17 -12.55
C SER A 163 2.56 -0.09 -13.85
N GLU A 164 3.67 -0.85 -13.79
CA GLU A 164 4.47 -1.15 -14.99
C GLU A 164 3.73 -2.05 -15.99
N LEU A 165 2.85 -2.94 -15.52
CA LEU A 165 2.00 -3.76 -16.39
C LEU A 165 1.07 -2.93 -17.28
N ILE A 166 0.61 -1.77 -16.78
CA ILE A 166 -0.33 -0.89 -17.47
C ILE A 166 0.42 0.14 -18.33
N THR A 167 1.50 0.68 -17.79
CA THR A 167 2.13 1.89 -18.34
C THR A 167 3.30 1.62 -19.27
N LYS A 168 3.99 0.48 -19.11
CA LYS A 168 5.16 0.15 -19.94
C LYS A 168 4.76 -0.80 -21.06
N PRO A 169 5.08 -0.47 -22.32
CA PRO A 169 4.91 -1.39 -23.42
C PRO A 169 5.78 -2.65 -23.21
N GLY A 170 5.15 -3.77 -22.88
CA GLY A 170 5.79 -5.08 -22.82
C GLY A 170 5.70 -5.82 -24.17
N LEU A 171 6.41 -6.95 -24.28
CA LEU A 171 6.20 -7.91 -25.40
C LEU A 171 4.79 -8.53 -25.34
N ILE A 172 4.24 -8.65 -24.14
CA ILE A 172 2.84 -9.00 -23.85
C ILE A 172 2.27 -7.80 -23.12
N ASN A 173 1.41 -7.02 -23.79
CA ASN A 173 0.80 -5.84 -23.19
C ASN A 173 -0.51 -6.25 -22.52
N VAL A 174 -0.63 -6.04 -21.22
CA VAL A 174 -1.90 -6.17 -20.50
C VAL A 174 -2.58 -4.81 -20.56
N ASP A 175 -3.85 -4.75 -20.96
CA ASP A 175 -4.55 -3.47 -20.99
C ASP A 175 -5.13 -3.10 -19.62
N PHE A 176 -5.50 -1.83 -19.45
CA PHE A 176 -6.09 -1.36 -18.20
C PHE A 176 -7.43 -2.03 -17.88
N ALA A 177 -8.20 -2.44 -18.90
CA ALA A 177 -9.49 -3.09 -18.70
C ALA A 177 -9.32 -4.50 -18.11
N ASP A 178 -8.29 -5.24 -18.52
CA ASP A 178 -7.92 -6.54 -17.96
C ASP A 178 -7.49 -6.40 -16.50
N VAL A 179 -6.62 -5.43 -16.18
CA VAL A 179 -6.20 -5.17 -14.79
C VAL A 179 -7.41 -4.78 -13.95
N ARG A 180 -8.26 -3.88 -14.45
CA ARG A 180 -9.48 -3.48 -13.77
C ARG A 180 -10.41 -4.66 -13.52
N ALA A 181 -10.64 -5.52 -14.51
CA ALA A 181 -11.49 -6.71 -14.38
C ALA A 181 -10.96 -7.70 -13.32
N VAL A 182 -9.63 -7.85 -13.21
CA VAL A 182 -9.01 -8.74 -12.23
C VAL A 182 -8.95 -8.13 -10.83
N MET A 183 -8.89 -6.81 -10.68
CA MET A 183 -8.72 -6.15 -9.37
C MET A 183 -10.00 -5.56 -8.77
N THR A 184 -11.07 -5.39 -9.55
CA THR A 184 -12.35 -4.83 -9.06
C THR A 184 -13.03 -5.80 -8.09
N ASP A 185 -13.41 -5.29 -6.91
CA ASP A 185 -14.13 -6.02 -5.85
C ASP A 185 -13.50 -7.38 -5.44
N MET A 186 -12.18 -7.51 -5.55
CA MET A 186 -11.46 -8.71 -5.14
C MET A 186 -11.28 -8.82 -3.63
N GLY A 187 -11.24 -7.67 -2.94
CA GLY A 187 -10.94 -7.62 -1.52
C GLY A 187 -9.48 -7.96 -1.24
N LEU A 188 -9.21 -9.00 -0.44
CA LEU A 188 -7.86 -9.32 0.00
C LEU A 188 -7.00 -9.88 -1.14
N ALA A 189 -5.87 -9.22 -1.39
CA ALA A 189 -4.85 -9.62 -2.34
C ALA A 189 -3.50 -9.81 -1.64
N MET A 190 -2.61 -10.57 -2.26
CA MET A 190 -1.26 -10.80 -1.78
C MET A 190 -0.25 -10.75 -2.92
N MET A 191 1.02 -10.54 -2.56
CA MET A 191 2.10 -10.45 -3.52
C MET A 191 3.29 -11.30 -3.07
N GLY A 192 3.80 -12.12 -3.98
CA GLY A 192 5.12 -12.73 -3.91
C GLY A 192 6.03 -12.13 -4.98
N MET A 193 7.32 -12.08 -4.69
CA MET A 193 8.34 -11.61 -5.63
C MET A 193 9.54 -12.54 -5.57
N GLY A 194 10.14 -12.79 -6.74
CA GLY A 194 11.35 -13.59 -6.89
C GLY A 194 12.24 -12.99 -7.97
N GLU A 195 13.54 -13.10 -7.76
CA GLU A 195 14.56 -12.65 -8.70
C GLU A 195 15.56 -13.79 -8.90
N ALA A 196 15.94 -14.04 -10.15
CA ALA A 196 16.96 -15.02 -10.48
C ALA A 196 17.72 -14.62 -11.74
N THR A 197 18.92 -15.16 -11.91
CA THR A 197 19.80 -14.90 -13.06
C THR A 197 20.38 -16.22 -13.57
N GLY A 198 20.93 -16.23 -14.79
CA GLY A 198 21.47 -17.44 -15.41
C GLY A 198 20.46 -18.22 -16.25
N GLU A 199 20.80 -19.46 -16.58
CA GLU A 199 20.08 -20.29 -17.57
C GLU A 199 18.65 -20.63 -17.13
N ASN A 200 18.43 -20.91 -15.85
CA ASN A 200 17.14 -21.30 -15.29
C ASN A 200 16.36 -20.13 -14.65
N ARG A 201 16.76 -18.88 -14.93
CA ARG A 201 16.25 -17.67 -14.27
C ARG A 201 14.71 -17.56 -14.23
N ALA A 202 14.03 -17.95 -15.31
CA ALA A 202 12.57 -17.86 -15.37
C ALA A 202 11.91 -18.79 -14.34
N ARG A 203 12.40 -20.03 -14.25
CA ARG A 203 11.89 -21.04 -13.32
C ARG A 203 12.24 -20.68 -11.89
N GLU A 204 13.49 -20.33 -11.64
CA GLU A 204 13.99 -20.00 -10.29
C GLU A 204 13.29 -18.74 -9.73
N ALA A 205 13.08 -17.70 -10.55
CA ALA A 205 12.35 -16.51 -10.14
C ALA A 205 10.87 -16.83 -9.82
N ALA A 206 10.22 -17.66 -10.64
CA ALA A 206 8.84 -18.09 -10.40
C ALA A 206 8.71 -18.94 -9.12
N GLU A 207 9.61 -19.91 -8.92
CA GLU A 207 9.64 -20.73 -7.70
C GLU A 207 9.86 -19.85 -6.46
N ALA A 208 10.80 -18.89 -6.52
CA ALA A 208 11.06 -17.94 -5.44
C ALA A 208 9.86 -17.01 -5.15
N ALA A 209 9.15 -16.56 -6.19
CA ALA A 209 7.96 -15.72 -6.03
C ALA A 209 6.82 -16.48 -5.34
N ILE A 210 6.59 -17.73 -5.71
CA ILE A 210 5.55 -18.59 -5.12
C ILE A 210 5.92 -19.00 -3.70
N SER A 211 7.20 -19.24 -3.42
CA SER A 211 7.70 -19.58 -2.09
C SER A 211 7.95 -18.36 -1.19
N SER A 212 7.46 -17.17 -1.57
CA SER A 212 7.71 -15.94 -0.81
C SER A 212 7.12 -16.07 0.61
N PRO A 213 7.83 -15.63 1.67
CA PRO A 213 7.29 -15.61 3.03
C PRO A 213 6.02 -14.77 3.20
N LEU A 214 5.77 -13.86 2.26
CA LEU A 214 4.54 -13.07 2.19
C LEU A 214 3.31 -13.91 1.78
N LEU A 215 3.52 -15.12 1.23
CA LEU A 215 2.49 -16.06 0.77
C LEU A 215 2.38 -17.34 1.63
N GLU A 216 3.27 -17.55 2.61
CA GLU A 216 3.43 -18.82 3.36
C GLU A 216 2.15 -19.38 4.01
N ASP A 217 1.19 -18.53 4.36
CA ASP A 217 -0.03 -18.94 5.07
C ASP A 217 -1.28 -18.95 4.16
N ILE A 218 -1.09 -18.91 2.84
CA ILE A 218 -2.19 -18.79 1.86
C ILE A 218 -2.19 -19.95 0.89
N ASN A 219 -3.37 -20.51 0.70
CA ASN A 219 -3.62 -21.44 -0.38
C ASN A 219 -3.93 -20.66 -1.68
N LEU A 220 -2.95 -20.62 -2.58
CA LEU A 220 -3.07 -19.99 -3.90
C LEU A 220 -4.14 -20.66 -4.78
N ASP A 221 -4.50 -21.92 -4.53
CA ASP A 221 -5.53 -22.65 -5.29
C ASP A 221 -6.92 -21.99 -5.15
N GLY A 222 -7.13 -21.20 -4.10
CA GLY A 222 -8.39 -20.46 -3.87
C GLY A 222 -8.44 -19.06 -4.51
N ALA A 223 -7.36 -18.61 -5.16
CA ALA A 223 -7.31 -17.28 -5.76
C ALA A 223 -8.27 -17.17 -6.96
N LYS A 224 -9.12 -16.14 -6.95
CA LYS A 224 -10.07 -15.87 -8.05
C LYS A 224 -9.42 -15.20 -9.27
N GLY A 225 -8.21 -14.67 -9.11
CA GLY A 225 -7.46 -13.99 -10.15
C GLY A 225 -5.98 -13.91 -9.76
N VAL A 226 -5.11 -13.93 -10.76
CA VAL A 226 -3.65 -13.86 -10.60
C VAL A 226 -3.11 -12.86 -11.61
N ILE A 227 -2.28 -11.93 -11.13
CA ILE A 227 -1.54 -10.99 -11.97
C ILE A 227 -0.07 -11.38 -11.90
N VAL A 228 0.57 -11.54 -13.06
CA VAL A 228 1.98 -11.90 -13.18
C VAL A 228 2.71 -10.82 -13.95
N ASN A 229 3.80 -10.31 -13.38
CA ASN A 229 4.74 -9.39 -14.04
C ASN A 229 6.14 -10.02 -14.08
N ILE A 230 6.84 -9.90 -15.21
CA ILE A 230 8.13 -10.55 -15.50
C ILE A 230 9.13 -9.52 -16.02
#